data_AF-F2DB92-F1
#
_entry.id   AF-F2DB92-F1
#
_cell.length_a   1.000
_cell.length_b   1.000
_cell.length_c   1.000
_cell.angle_alpha   90.00
_cell.angle_beta   90.00
_cell.angle_gamma   90.00
#
_symmetry.space_group_name_H-M   'P 1'
#
loop_
_entity.id
_entity.type
_entity.pdbx_description
1 polymer ?
#
loop_
_entity_poly.entity_id
_entity_poly.type
_entity_poly.pdbx_seq_one_letter_code
_entity_poly.pdbx_strand_id
1 'polypeptide(L)' 'MRTPGHAKKVKNVTNDVIDGKRGMIYIPDQKISKLTLTKDIKGLKRERHEAKKKKGHQKKQKLRKKKKKLASKSAK' A
#
# COMPACT_ATOMS: atom_id res chain seq x y z
N MET A 1 -25.25 54.35 -26.56
CA MET A 1 -25.89 53.95 -25.29
C MET A 1 -25.16 52.73 -24.73
N ARG A 2 -24.72 52.73 -23.47
CA ARG A 2 -24.13 51.54 -22.82
C ARG A 2 -25.26 50.72 -22.21
N THR A 3 -25.35 49.43 -22.55
CA THR A 3 -26.30 48.51 -21.92
C THR A 3 -25.97 48.37 -20.43
N PRO A 4 -26.97 48.15 -19.54
CA PRO A 4 -26.71 47.90 -18.13
C PRO A 4 -25.84 46.64 -18.03
N GLY A 5 -24.57 46.87 -17.69
CA GLY A 5 -23.55 45.84 -17.66
C GLY A 5 -23.94 44.78 -16.64
N HIS A 6 -24.20 43.57 -17.11
CA HIS A 6 -24.43 42.44 -16.23
C HIS A 6 -23.19 42.28 -15.35
N ALA A 7 -23.40 42.04 -14.04
CA ALA A 7 -22.32 41.90 -13.09
C ALA A 7 -21.30 40.87 -13.59
N LYS A 8 -20.01 41.26 -13.64
CA LYS A 8 -18.94 40.39 -14.13
C LYS A 8 -18.87 39.15 -13.24
N LYS A 9 -19.02 37.96 -13.83
CA LYS A 9 -18.80 36.70 -13.13
C LYS A 9 -17.36 36.64 -12.63
N VAL A 10 -17.19 36.40 -11.34
CA VAL A 10 -15.88 36.23 -10.71
C VAL A 10 -15.50 34.76 -10.83
N LYS A 11 -14.29 34.47 -11.31
CA LYS A 11 -13.82 33.10 -11.55
C LYS A 11 -13.75 32.33 -10.23
N ASN A 12 -14.20 31.07 -10.23
CA ASN A 12 -14.18 30.19 -9.07
C ASN A 12 -14.97 30.70 -7.84
N VAL A 13 -15.83 31.71 -7.99
CA VAL A 13 -16.65 32.26 -6.90
C VAL A 13 -18.12 32.19 -7.31
N THR A 14 -18.94 31.59 -6.46
CA THR A 14 -20.38 31.50 -6.61
C THR A 14 -21.07 32.16 -5.42
N ASN A 15 -22.11 32.94 -5.66
CA ASN A 15 -22.95 33.48 -4.61
C ASN A 15 -24.18 32.59 -4.50
N ASP A 16 -24.31 31.87 -3.39
CA ASP A 16 -25.47 31.07 -3.04
C ASP A 16 -26.36 31.88 -2.08
N VAL A 17 -27.68 31.72 -2.20
CA VAL A 17 -28.68 32.37 -1.35
C VAL A 17 -28.66 31.78 0.06
N ILE A 18 -28.29 30.50 0.18
CA ILE A 18 -28.25 29.77 1.46
C ILE A 18 -26.84 29.81 2.07
N ASP A 19 -25.84 29.36 1.32
CA ASP A 19 -24.46 29.21 1.79
C ASP A 19 -23.63 30.51 1.71
N GLY A 20 -24.17 31.58 1.13
CA GLY A 20 -23.47 32.83 0.92
C GLY A 20 -22.39 32.74 -0.18
N LYS A 21 -21.28 33.47 -0.02
CA LYS A 21 -20.20 33.47 -1.03
C LYS A 21 -19.30 32.25 -0.87
N ARG A 22 -19.26 31.39 -1.90
CA ARG A 22 -18.46 30.16 -1.94
C ARG A 22 -17.33 30.24 -2.97
N GLY A 23 -16.12 29.88 -2.55
CA GLY A 23 -14.95 29.74 -3.42
C GLY A 23 -14.64 28.28 -3.75
N MET A 24 -14.36 27.98 -5.02
CA MET A 24 -13.93 26.65 -5.48
C MET A 24 -12.41 26.53 -5.47
N ILE A 25 -11.88 25.55 -4.75
CA ILE A 25 -10.45 25.21 -4.75
C ILE A 25 -10.21 24.11 -5.79
N TYR A 26 -9.22 24.31 -6.66
CA TYR A 26 -8.79 23.27 -7.59
C TYR A 26 -7.85 22.28 -6.88
N ILE A 27 -8.21 21.00 -6.91
CA ILE A 27 -7.37 19.91 -6.40
C ILE A 27 -6.85 19.13 -7.61
N PRO A 28 -5.53 19.14 -7.87
CA PRO A 28 -4.95 18.41 -9.00
C PRO A 28 -4.85 16.91 -8.73
N ASP A 29 -4.68 16.14 -9.79
CA ASP A 29 -4.45 14.69 -9.72
C ASP A 29 -3.20 14.37 -8.89
N GLN A 30 -3.38 13.54 -7.85
CA GLN A 30 -2.30 13.11 -6.98
C GLN A 30 -1.64 11.84 -7.55
N LYS A 31 -0.39 11.95 -8.01
CA LYS A 31 0.40 10.82 -8.52
C LYS A 31 0.99 9.99 -7.37
N ILE A 32 0.15 9.15 -6.75
CA ILE A 32 0.50 8.29 -5.59
C ILE A 32 1.42 7.11 -6.01
N SER A 33 1.47 6.76 -7.29
CA SER A 33 2.22 5.61 -7.81
C SER A 33 3.74 5.65 -7.58
N LYS A 34 4.30 6.82 -7.31
CA LYS A 34 5.74 6.98 -6.97
C LYS A 34 6.06 6.64 -5.53
N LEU A 35 5.05 6.47 -4.68
CA LEU A 35 5.24 6.09 -3.28
C LEU A 35 5.49 4.59 -3.20
N THR A 36 6.77 4.20 -3.20
CA THR A 36 7.15 2.83 -2.92
C THR A 36 6.83 2.49 -1.47
N LEU A 37 6.05 1.44 -1.22
CA LEU A 37 5.95 0.86 0.12
C LEU A 37 7.36 0.53 0.59
N THR A 38 7.77 1.05 1.75
CA THR A 38 9.05 0.70 2.35
C THR A 38 9.07 -0.81 2.61
N LYS A 39 10.07 -1.50 2.07
CA LYS A 39 10.17 -2.97 2.19
C LYS A 39 10.51 -3.41 3.62
N ASP A 40 10.85 -2.47 4.49
CA ASP A 40 11.29 -2.69 5.87
C ASP A 40 10.12 -2.70 6.88
N ILE A 41 8.88 -2.79 6.39
CA ILE A 41 7.69 -2.90 7.24
C ILE A 41 7.57 -4.34 7.75
N LYS A 42 7.78 -4.53 9.06
CA LYS A 42 7.59 -5.80 9.75
C LYS A 42 6.16 -6.32 9.56
N GLY A 43 6.03 -7.61 9.26
CA GLY A 43 4.74 -8.30 9.23
C GLY A 43 4.10 -8.38 7.86
N LEU A 44 4.84 -8.04 6.80
CA LEU A 44 4.38 -8.18 5.42
C LEU A 44 3.99 -9.63 5.11
N LYS A 45 2.92 -9.86 4.35
CA LYS A 45 2.45 -11.22 4.00
C LYS A 45 3.57 -12.06 3.38
N ARG A 46 4.43 -11.44 2.56
CA ARG A 46 5.62 -12.08 1.95
C ARG A 46 6.59 -12.63 3.00
N GLU A 47 6.95 -11.84 4.00
CA GLU A 47 7.83 -12.28 5.09
C GLU A 47 7.25 -13.52 5.79
N ARG A 48 5.94 -13.53 6.07
CA ARG A 48 5.25 -14.66 6.69
C ARG A 48 5.28 -15.91 5.82
N HIS A 49 5.10 -15.77 4.51
CA HIS A 49 5.17 -16.89 3.56
C HIS A 49 6.59 -17.47 3.47
N GLU A 50 7.62 -16.63 3.39
CA GLU A 50 9.02 -17.07 3.34
C GLU A 50 9.44 -17.76 4.65
N ALA A 51 9.01 -17.23 5.81
CA ALA A 51 9.24 -17.87 7.11
C ALA A 51 8.57 -19.24 7.22
N LYS A 52 7.33 -19.40 6.73
CA LYS A 52 6.62 -20.70 6.68
C LYS A 52 7.36 -21.72 5.80
N LYS A 53 7.81 -21.31 4.61
CA LYS A 53 8.59 -22.18 3.70
C LYS A 53 9.91 -22.63 4.34
N LYS A 54 10.67 -21.70 4.93
CA LYS A 54 11.94 -22.01 5.63
C LYS A 54 11.75 -23.00 6.79
N LYS A 55 10.71 -22.85 7.61
CA LYS A 55 10.38 -23.79 8.71
C LYS A 55 10.06 -25.21 8.20
N GLY A 56 9.33 -25.33 7.09
CA GLY A 56 9.03 -26.62 6.46
C GLY A 56 10.28 -27.36 5.98
N HIS A 57 11.18 -26.66 5.29
CA HIS A 57 12.43 -27.25 4.80
C HIS A 57 13.37 -27.68 5.93
N GLN A 58 13.48 -26.89 7.01
CA GLN A 58 14.31 -27.25 8.16
C GLN A 58 13.84 -28.53 8.86
N LYS A 59 12.53 -28.73 9.05
CA LYS A 59 11.99 -29.97 9.63
C LYS A 59 12.34 -31.20 8.77
N LYS A 60 12.20 -31.09 7.45
CA LYS A 60 12.48 -32.18 6.49
C LYS A 60 13.98 -32.55 6.46
N GLN A 61 14.87 -31.55 6.52
CA GLN A 61 16.32 -31.79 6.61
C GLN A 61 16.73 -32.45 7.94
N LYS A 62 16.18 -31.99 9.08
CA LYS A 62 16.46 -32.60 10.40
C LYS A 62 16.04 -34.06 10.45
N LEU A 63 14.88 -34.41 9.89
CA LEU A 63 14.40 -35.79 9.84
C LEU A 63 15.30 -36.70 8.97
N ARG A 64 15.72 -36.22 7.78
CA ARG A 64 16.68 -36.95 6.92
C ARG A 64 18.01 -37.21 7.63
N LYS A 65 18.55 -36.21 8.32
CA LYS A 65 19.79 -36.36 9.11
C LYS A 65 19.63 -37.38 10.24
N LYS A 66 18.48 -37.39 10.93
CA LYS A 66 18.20 -38.35 12.01
C LYS A 66 18.06 -39.78 11.50
N LYS A 67 17.36 -40.00 10.38
CA LYS A 67 17.23 -41.32 9.74
C LYS A 67 18.59 -41.88 9.28
N LYS A 68 19.44 -41.05 8.66
CA LYS A 68 20.80 -41.47 8.26
C LYS A 68 21.65 -41.89 9.46
N LYS A 69 21.60 -41.14 10.58
CA LYS A 69 22.35 -41.47 11.80
C LYS A 69 21.86 -42.75 12.48
N LEU A 70 20.58 -43.07 12.39
CA LEU A 70 20.02 -44.31 12.93
C LEU A 70 20.43 -45.52 12.09
N ALA A 71 20.35 -45.40 10.75
CA ALA A 71 20.79 -46.46 9.84
C ALA A 71 22.30 -46.77 9.95
N SER A 72 23.13 -45.76 10.19
CA SER A 72 24.57 -45.96 10.41
C SER A 72 24.91 -46.56 11.79
N LYS A 73 23.98 -46.52 12.75
CA LYS A 73 24.15 -47.11 14.08
C LYS A 73 23.69 -48.56 14.14
N SER A 74 22.73 -48.96 13.30
CA SER A 74 22.26 -50.35 13.20
C SER A 74 23.12 -51.23 12.29
N ALA A 75 24.05 -50.62 11.54
CA ALA A 75 24.99 -51.31 10.66
C ALA A 75 26.38 -51.51 11.29
N LYS A 76 26.49 -51.27 12.60
CA LYS A 76 27.66 -51.50 13.46
C LYS A 76 27.25 -52.50 14.53
#